data_AF-A0A4P6JZI7-F1
#
_entry.id   AF-A0A4P6JZI7-F1
#
_cell.length_a   1.000
_cell.length_b   1.000
_cell.length_c   1.000
_cell.angle_alpha   90.00
_cell.angle_beta   90.00
_cell.angle_gamma   90.00
#
_symmetry.space_group_name_H-M   'P 1'
#
loop_
_entity.id
_entity.type
_entity.pdbx_description
1 polymer ?
#
loop_
_entity_poly.entity_id
_entity_poly.type
_entity_poly.pdbx_seq_one_letter_code
_entity_poly.pdbx_strand_id
1 'polypeptide(L)'
;MQTFSGKHQHVLAYLSEEVLARQPVEVQQFLLATSILDRLSAPLCEAVTNQQGAQVMLERLVRANLFLTSLDHEDHWYRYHPLFADLLRDRLER
;
A
#
# COMPACT_ATOMS: atom_id res chain seq x y z
N MET A 1 -6.51 27.17 -14.50
CA MET A 1 -5.51 26.09 -14.54
C MET A 1 -6.24 24.76 -14.61
N GLN A 2 -6.03 24.08 -15.75
CA GLN A 2 -6.42 22.74 -16.19
C GLN A 2 -7.31 21.86 -15.27
N THR A 3 -8.59 21.79 -15.62
CA THR A 3 -9.63 20.92 -15.02
C THR A 3 -9.68 19.55 -15.70
N PHE A 4 -8.57 18.79 -15.67
CA PHE A 4 -8.52 17.42 -16.23
C PHE A 4 -8.30 16.32 -15.17
N SER A 5 -8.05 16.69 -13.90
CA SER A 5 -7.62 15.76 -12.85
C SER A 5 -8.73 14.81 -12.34
N GLY A 6 -10.00 15.25 -12.35
CA GLY A 6 -11.14 14.55 -11.74
C GLY A 6 -11.48 13.18 -12.32
N LYS A 7 -11.26 12.97 -13.63
CA LYS A 7 -11.51 11.67 -14.28
C LYS A 7 -10.37 10.69 -14.03
N HIS A 8 -9.13 11.19 -14.03
CA HIS A 8 -7.95 10.36 -13.77
C HIS A 8 -7.90 9.87 -12.32
N GLN A 9 -8.28 10.70 -11.35
CA GLN A 9 -8.37 10.26 -9.94
C GLN A 9 -9.40 9.14 -9.74
N HIS A 10 -10.56 9.21 -10.41
CA HIS A 10 -11.60 8.17 -10.30
C HIS A 10 -11.16 6.87 -10.98
N VAL A 11 -10.51 6.95 -12.14
CA VAL A 11 -9.96 5.79 -12.83
C VAL A 11 -8.85 5.13 -11.99
N LEU A 12 -7.98 5.93 -11.37
CA LEU A 12 -6.93 5.43 -10.48
C LEU A 12 -7.52 4.79 -9.22
N ALA A 13 -8.52 5.41 -8.58
CA ALA A 13 -9.19 4.85 -7.42
C ALA A 13 -9.86 3.50 -7.74
N TYR A 14 -10.60 3.43 -8.85
CA TYR A 14 -11.23 2.19 -9.31
C TYR A 14 -10.18 1.11 -9.61
N LEU A 15 -9.10 1.46 -10.30
CA LEU A 15 -8.04 0.52 -10.63
C LEU A 15 -7.30 0.04 -9.38
N SER A 16 -7.04 0.92 -8.41
CA SER A 16 -6.46 0.56 -7.12
C SER A 16 -7.37 -0.39 -6.32
N GLU A 17 -8.69 -0.17 -6.36
CA GLU A 17 -9.67 -1.05 -5.72
C GLU A 17 -9.70 -2.44 -6.39
N GLU A 18 -9.73 -2.49 -7.73
CA GLU A 18 -9.66 -3.76 -8.47
C GLU A 18 -8.35 -4.50 -8.24
N VAL A 19 -7.23 -3.79 -8.20
CA VAL A 19 -5.91 -4.36 -7.91
C VAL A 19 -5.92 -4.97 -6.51
N LEU A 20 -6.37 -4.23 -5.50
CA LEU A 20 -6.48 -4.73 -4.12
C LEU A 20 -7.40 -5.95 -4.03
N ALA A 21 -8.58 -5.90 -4.67
CA ALA A 21 -9.56 -6.98 -4.67
C ALA A 21 -9.05 -8.27 -5.34
N ARG A 22 -8.10 -8.15 -6.28
CA ARG A 22 -7.44 -9.29 -6.94
C ARG A 22 -6.29 -9.87 -6.12
N GLN A 23 -5.84 -9.21 -5.06
CA GLN A 23 -4.77 -9.74 -4.21
C GLN A 23 -5.28 -10.87 -3.32
N PRO A 24 -4.41 -11.84 -2.95
CA PRO A 24 -4.74 -12.82 -1.93
C PRO A 24 -5.13 -12.16 -0.60
N VAL A 25 -6.00 -12.82 0.18
CA VAL A 25 -6.51 -12.29 1.46
C VAL A 25 -5.38 -11.92 2.43
N GLU A 26 -4.30 -12.70 2.48
CA GLU A 26 -3.12 -12.41 3.31
C GLU A 26 -2.50 -11.04 2.97
N VAL A 27 -2.44 -10.71 1.68
CA VAL A 27 -1.83 -9.47 1.19
C VAL A 27 -2.78 -8.30 1.45
N GLN A 28 -4.07 -8.49 1.24
CA GLN A 28 -5.06 -7.45 1.56
C GLN A 28 -5.01 -7.08 3.04
N GLN A 29 -4.98 -8.08 3.93
CA GLN A 29 -4.88 -7.86 5.38
C GLN A 29 -3.59 -7.14 5.76
N PHE A 30 -2.46 -7.52 5.17
CA PHE A 30 -1.18 -6.84 5.41
C PHE A 30 -1.23 -5.37 4.97
N LEU A 31 -1.73 -5.10 3.77
CA LEU A 31 -1.85 -3.74 3.24
C LEU A 31 -2.77 -2.86 4.11
N LEU A 32 -3.91 -3.41 4.54
CA LEU A 32 -4.85 -2.71 5.41
C LEU A 32 -4.24 -2.45 6.79
N ALA A 33 -3.64 -3.45 7.42
CA ALA A 33 -3.04 -3.32 8.76
C ALA A 33 -1.89 -2.30 8.77
N THR A 34 -1.08 -2.26 7.72
CA THR A 34 0.07 -1.35 7.62
C THR A 34 -0.28 0.03 7.04
N SER A 35 -1.51 0.25 6.55
CA SER A 35 -1.98 1.53 6.01
C SER A 35 -2.04 2.68 7.03
N ILE A 36 -2.04 2.34 8.32
CA ILE A 36 -1.95 3.30 9.42
C ILE A 36 -0.57 3.97 9.51
N LEU A 37 0.45 3.36 8.90
CA LEU A 37 1.83 3.85 8.92
C LEU A 37 2.06 4.79 7.73
N ASP A 38 2.57 6.00 7.98
CA ASP A 38 3.01 6.90 6.90
C ASP A 38 4.32 6.47 6.23
N ARG A 39 5.12 5.66 6.93
CA ARG A 39 6.35 5.04 6.47
C ARG A 39 6.40 3.62 6.96
N LEU A 40 6.63 2.70 6.03
CA LEU A 40 6.71 1.28 6.31
C LEU A 40 8.17 0.87 6.40
N SER A 41 8.48 0.01 7.35
CA SER A 41 9.71 -0.76 7.38
C SER A 41 9.37 -2.17 7.83
N ALA A 42 10.19 -3.16 7.50
CA ALA A 42 9.95 -4.52 7.98
C ALA A 42 9.69 -4.59 9.49
N PRO A 43 10.55 -4.06 10.38
CA PRO A 43 10.30 -4.17 11.82
C PRO A 43 9.00 -3.47 12.28
N LEU A 44 8.60 -2.37 11.64
CA LEU A 44 7.32 -1.71 11.95
C LEU A 44 6.13 -2.54 11.48
N CYS A 45 6.21 -3.11 10.28
CA CYS A 45 5.16 -3.94 9.72
C CYS A 45 4.99 -5.22 10.54
N GLU A 46 6.08 -5.85 10.98
CA GLU A 46 6.03 -7.03 11.86
C GLU A 46 5.40 -6.70 13.22
N ALA A 47 5.73 -5.54 13.80
CA ALA A 47 5.13 -5.09 15.06
C ALA A 47 3.62 -4.84 14.96
N VAL A 48 3.15 -4.31 13.82
CA VAL A 48 1.73 -3.99 13.60
C VAL A 48 0.92 -5.23 13.21
N THR A 49 1.47 -6.08 12.35
CA THR A 49 0.77 -7.28 11.85
C THR A 49 0.94 -8.49 12.77
N ASN A 50 1.86 -8.42 13.72
CA ASN A 50 2.30 -9.54 14.56
C ASN A 50 2.69 -10.78 13.73
N GLN A 51 3.19 -10.55 12.50
CA GLN A 51 3.66 -11.57 11.57
C GLN A 51 5.13 -11.34 11.26
N GLN A 52 5.90 -12.42 11.12
CA GLN A 52 7.30 -12.35 10.69
C GLN A 52 7.42 -12.39 9.16
N GLY A 53 8.52 -11.87 8.64
CA GLY A 53 8.80 -11.90 7.21
C GLY A 53 8.16 -10.73 6.44
N ALA A 54 7.88 -9.61 7.13
CA ALA A 54 7.33 -8.44 6.47
C ALA A 54 8.27 -7.87 5.41
N GLN A 55 9.60 -8.03 5.55
CA GLN A 55 10.58 -7.64 4.52
C GLN A 55 10.29 -8.35 3.19
N VAL A 56 10.14 -9.67 3.22
CA VAL A 56 9.85 -10.47 2.01
C VAL A 56 8.51 -10.05 1.39
N MET A 57 7.51 -9.73 2.23
CA MET A 57 6.23 -9.23 1.74
C MET A 57 6.37 -7.85 1.10
N LEU A 58 7.09 -6.91 1.72
CA LEU A 58 7.36 -5.57 1.18
C LEU A 58 8.12 -5.65 -0.15
N GLU A 59 9.17 -6.46 -0.25
CA GLU A 59 9.91 -6.67 -1.49
C GLU A 59 9.03 -7.28 -2.61
N ARG A 60 8.11 -8.17 -2.26
CA ARG A 60 7.12 -8.72 -3.21
C ARG A 60 6.15 -7.64 -3.68
N LEU A 61 5.68 -6.78 -2.77
CA LEU A 61 4.77 -5.68 -3.09
C LEU A 61 5.44 -4.65 -4.02
N VAL A 62 6.69 -4.27 -3.74
CA VAL A 62 7.48 -3.38 -4.60
C VAL A 62 7.68 -4.00 -5.98
N ARG A 63 8.12 -5.27 -6.05
CA ARG A 63 8.29 -5.98 -7.33
C ARG A 63 7.00 -6.11 -8.14
N ALA A 64 5.86 -6.23 -7.45
CA ALA A 64 4.54 -6.27 -8.09
C ALA A 64 4.00 -4.89 -8.50
N ASN A 65 4.75 -3.80 -8.27
CA ASN A 65 4.31 -2.42 -8.50
C ASN A 65 2.98 -2.09 -7.80
N LEU A 66 2.74 -2.66 -6.61
CA LEU A 66 1.50 -2.48 -5.84
C LEU A 66 1.47 -1.14 -5.08
N PHE A 67 1.68 -0.05 -5.80
CA PHE A 67 1.62 1.32 -5.27
C PHE A 67 2.50 1.54 -4.03
N LEU A 68 3.56 0.75 -3.89
CA LEU A 68 4.54 0.83 -2.82
C LEU A 68 5.87 1.23 -3.46
N THR A 69 6.54 2.23 -2.90
CA THR A 69 7.81 2.72 -3.40
C THR A 69 8.85 2.72 -2.29
N SER A 70 10.07 2.29 -2.62
CA SER A 70 11.22 2.36 -1.72
C SER A 70 11.69 3.80 -1.58
N LEU A 71 11.96 4.24 -0.35
CA LEU A 71 12.40 5.59 -0.01
C LEU A 71 13.92 5.68 0.09
N ASP A 72 14.61 4.54 0.16
CA ASP A 72 16.05 4.45 0.36
C ASP A 72 16.68 3.37 -0.54
N HIS A 73 17.99 3.48 -0.76
CA HIS A 73 18.72 2.52 -1.58
C HIS A 73 18.95 1.17 -0.89
N GLU A 74 18.74 1.11 0.43
CA GLU A 74 18.91 -0.09 1.25
C GLU A 74 17.59 -0.83 1.48
N ASP A 75 16.47 -0.35 0.90
CA ASP A 75 15.16 -0.99 0.98
C ASP A 75 14.69 -1.23 2.43
N HIS A 76 15.01 -0.31 3.34
CA HIS A 76 14.52 -0.35 4.71
C HIS A 76 13.22 0.43 4.90
N TRP A 77 12.97 1.43 4.06
CA TRP A 77 11.85 2.34 4.18
C TRP A 77 11.02 2.36 2.92
N TYR A 78 9.72 2.15 3.09
CA TYR A 78 8.77 2.16 1.99
C TYR A 78 7.64 3.14 2.27
N ARG A 79 6.97 3.54 1.19
CA ARG A 79 5.81 4.42 1.25
C ARG A 79 4.73 3.98 0.29
N TYR A 80 3.50 4.00 0.76
CA TYR A 80 2.36 3.92 -0.14
C TYR A 80 2.23 5.19 -0.97
N HIS A 81 1.78 5.00 -2.20
CA HIS A 81 1.30 6.10 -3.00
C HIS A 81 0.10 6.76 -2.28
N PRO A 82 0.01 8.10 -2.20
CA PRO A 82 -1.02 8.78 -1.40
C PRO A 82 -2.45 8.29 -1.67
N LEU A 83 -2.83 8.20 -2.95
CA LEU A 83 -4.14 7.70 -3.38
C LEU A 83 -4.45 6.28 -2.89
N PHE A 84 -3.43 5.42 -2.83
CA PHE A 84 -3.59 4.05 -2.37
C PHE A 84 -3.71 3.99 -0.85
N ALA A 85 -2.92 4.82 -0.14
CA ALA A 85 -3.04 4.96 1.30
C ALA A 85 -4.43 5.47 1.72
N ASP A 86 -4.96 6.47 1.02
CA ASP A 86 -6.31 6.99 1.26
C ASP A 86 -7.38 5.90 1.05
N LEU A 87 -7.26 5.11 -0.03
CA LEU A 87 -8.16 3.98 -0.28
C LEU A 87 -8.09 2.93 0.83
N LEU A 88 -6.88 2.54 1.26
CA LEU A 88 -6.70 1.55 2.32
C LEU A 88 -7.26 2.04 3.66
N ARG A 89 -7.13 3.33 3.96
CA ARG A 89 -7.68 3.97 5.18
C ARG A 89 -9.20 4.03 5.15
N ASP A 90 -9.82 4.44 4.03
CA ASP A 90 -11.29 4.40 3.87
C ASP A 90 -11.83 2.98 4.08
N ARG A 91 -11.08 1.97 3.61
CA ARG A 91 -11.45 0.56 3.78
C ARG A 91 -11.29 0.04 5.21
N LEU A 92 -10.33 0.59 5.97
CA LEU A 92 -10.10 0.24 7.38
C LEU A 92 -11.18 0.83 8.30
N GLU A 93 -11.72 2.01 7.95
CA GLU A 93 -12.78 2.68 8.70
C GLU A 93 -14.19 2.13 8.44
N ARG A 94 -14.38 1.31 7.39
CA ARG A 94 -15.63 0.62 7.05
C ARG A 94 -15.74 -0.77 7.65
#